data_AF-A0A081K5U4-F1
#
_entry.id   AF-A0A081K5U4-F1
#
_cell.length_a   1.000
_cell.length_b   1.000
_cell.length_c   1.000
_cell.angle_alpha   90.00
_cell.angle_beta   90.00
_cell.angle_gamma   90.00
#
_symmetry.space_group_name_H-M   'P 1'
#
loop_
_entity.id
_entity.type
_entity.pdbx_description
1 polymer ?
#
loop_
_entity_poly.entity_id
_entity_poly.type
_entity_poly.pdbx_seq_one_letter_code
_entity_poly.pdbx_strand_id
1 'polypeptide(L)'
;MKSCWLISIITLAPLAFATDYNDGIPPNNDFKWMNLNLMYAYKEQPRPKNTPNDGHDYLELEFGGRSGILDLYGYVDVFNLTNRDNSDKKGQPKMFMKFAPRLSLKDLFKNLPWGPVTDIYFATLFNWGGGGATNYNENDVGIPSEDTNNSFWGIGSDIQVPWFGKMGLNLYGLYDLNKKDWNGLQISTNWFTPFYTFDNGSFLSYQGYIDYQFGAKDTFAGNPQAKHGGAMFNGLYWHFDKFALGYGLKLYSDIYLVKNNTNNMKSSGASHYFAVTYKF
;
A
#
# COMPACT_ATOMS: atom_id res chain seq x y z
N MET A 1 -28.77 -4.12 -12.61
CA MET A 1 -27.47 -4.77 -12.39
C MET A 1 -26.47 -3.67 -12.05
N LYS A 2 -26.08 -3.54 -10.79
CA LYS A 2 -25.11 -2.53 -10.36
C LYS A 2 -23.73 -3.14 -10.55
N SER A 3 -22.97 -2.62 -11.51
CA SER A 3 -21.59 -3.00 -11.77
C SER A 3 -20.74 -2.55 -10.58
N CYS A 4 -20.06 -3.48 -9.93
CA CYS A 4 -19.23 -3.21 -8.76
C CYS A 4 -17.82 -2.86 -9.27
N TRP A 5 -17.51 -1.56 -9.34
CA TRP A 5 -16.18 -1.08 -9.72
C TRP A 5 -15.37 -0.81 -8.44
N LEU A 6 -14.24 -1.49 -8.28
CA LEU A 6 -13.37 -1.37 -7.10
C LEU A 6 -11.91 -1.24 -7.55
N ILE A 7 -11.25 -0.22 -7.04
CA ILE A 7 -9.85 0.11 -7.34
C ILE A 7 -8.93 -0.59 -6.33
N SER A 8 -7.79 -1.08 -6.82
CA SER A 8 -6.78 -1.78 -6.03
C SER A 8 -5.55 -0.94 -5.75
N ILE A 9 -4.88 -1.31 -4.67
CA ILE A 9 -3.85 -0.63 -3.88
C ILE A 9 -2.58 -1.50 -3.90
N ILE A 10 -1.42 -0.91 -4.21
CA ILE A 10 -0.11 -1.60 -4.18
C ILE A 10 0.77 -0.92 -3.15
N THR A 11 1.33 -1.61 -2.18
CA THR A 11 2.38 -1.01 -1.34
C THR A 11 3.74 -1.45 -1.81
N LEU A 12 4.69 -0.56 -1.90
CA LEU A 12 6.09 -0.95 -1.91
C LEU A 12 6.65 -0.69 -0.51
N ALA A 13 7.55 -1.57 -0.05
CA ALA A 13 8.19 -1.37 1.24
C ALA A 13 9.19 -0.21 1.12
N PRO A 14 9.32 0.67 2.13
CA PRO A 14 10.31 1.73 2.11
C PRO A 14 11.72 1.16 1.91
N LEU A 15 12.41 1.67 0.88
CA LEU A 15 13.86 1.48 0.68
C LEU A 15 14.60 2.30 1.75
N ALA A 16 15.53 1.67 2.47
CA ALA A 16 16.44 2.39 3.34
C ALA A 16 17.63 2.92 2.53
N PHE A 17 17.78 4.24 2.32
CA PHE A 17 19.06 4.84 1.90
C PHE A 17 19.31 6.28 2.37
N ALA A 18 20.61 6.47 2.70
CA ALA A 18 21.51 7.62 2.65
C ALA A 18 21.05 9.01 3.15
N THR A 19 21.68 9.43 4.24
CA THR A 19 21.74 10.78 4.84
C THR A 19 22.92 11.59 4.28
N ASP A 20 22.69 12.84 3.84
CA ASP A 20 23.67 13.95 3.89
C ASP A 20 22.97 15.32 3.63
N TYR A 21 22.58 16.08 4.67
CA TYR A 21 23.21 17.19 5.41
C TYR A 21 23.34 18.55 4.69
N ASN A 22 22.86 19.61 5.37
CA ASN A 22 23.55 20.85 5.70
C ASN A 22 22.61 21.72 6.59
N ASP A 23 23.12 22.27 7.71
CA ASP A 23 22.58 23.46 8.44
C ASP A 23 21.93 23.32 9.84
N GLY A 24 21.87 22.18 10.51
CA GLY A 24 21.32 22.13 11.88
C GLY A 24 20.73 20.80 12.24
N ILE A 25 21.36 20.14 13.20
CA ILE A 25 21.28 18.70 13.47
C ILE A 25 19.83 18.25 13.75
N PRO A 26 19.20 17.51 12.83
CA PRO A 26 17.94 16.82 13.10
C PRO A 26 18.12 15.79 14.22
N PRO A 27 17.05 15.40 14.95
CA PRO A 27 17.11 14.25 15.85
C PRO A 27 17.76 13.04 15.16
N ASN A 28 18.64 12.32 15.88
CA ASN A 28 19.24 11.08 15.39
C ASN A 28 18.09 10.15 14.93
N ASN A 29 17.93 9.95 13.61
CA ASN A 29 16.95 9.12 12.90
C ASN A 29 15.96 9.86 11.96
N ASP A 30 16.08 11.18 11.78
CA ASP A 30 15.31 11.86 10.73
C ASP A 30 15.85 11.51 9.33
N PHE A 31 14.95 11.22 8.39
CA PHE A 31 15.29 10.95 6.99
C PHE A 31 14.09 11.24 6.09
N LYS A 32 14.34 11.39 4.79
CA LYS A 32 13.28 11.48 3.77
C LYS A 32 13.77 10.83 2.48
N TRP A 33 12.85 10.30 1.70
CA TRP A 33 13.12 9.76 0.38
C TRP A 33 11.90 9.93 -0.51
N MET A 34 12.15 9.93 -1.82
CA MET A 34 11.11 10.01 -2.83
C MET A 34 11.56 9.21 -4.05
N ASN A 35 10.62 8.45 -4.61
CA ASN A 35 10.81 7.64 -5.80
C ASN A 35 9.72 7.98 -6.82
N LEU A 36 10.11 8.06 -8.09
CA LEU A 36 9.18 8.07 -9.21
C LEU A 36 9.25 6.71 -9.90
N ASN A 37 8.13 6.01 -9.94
CA ASN A 37 8.04 4.68 -10.52
C ASN A 37 7.16 4.73 -11.78
N LEU A 38 7.68 4.22 -12.89
CA LEU A 38 6.87 3.85 -14.05
C LEU A 38 6.60 2.35 -13.94
N MET A 39 5.33 1.98 -13.88
CA MET A 39 4.93 0.62 -13.56
C MET A 39 3.95 0.04 -14.58
N TYR A 40 3.98 -1.27 -14.71
CA TYR A 40 2.99 -2.05 -15.44
C TYR A 40 2.51 -3.21 -14.57
N ALA A 41 1.19 -3.31 -14.41
CA ALA A 41 0.54 -4.40 -13.69
C ALA A 41 -0.14 -5.34 -14.68
N TYR A 42 0.00 -6.64 -14.45
CA TYR A 42 -0.67 -7.69 -15.20
C TYR A 42 -1.43 -8.62 -14.26
N LYS A 43 -2.69 -8.83 -14.58
CA LYS A 43 -3.70 -9.62 -13.86
C LYS A 43 -4.01 -9.13 -12.46
N GLU A 44 -3.92 -7.82 -12.19
CA GLU A 44 -4.25 -7.23 -10.89
C GLU A 44 -5.64 -7.69 -10.38
N GLN A 45 -5.75 -7.90 -9.07
CA GLN A 45 -6.99 -8.28 -8.39
C GLN A 45 -7.46 -7.19 -7.42
N PRO A 46 -8.80 -7.01 -7.25
CA PRO A 46 -9.85 -7.80 -7.87
C PRO A 46 -10.17 -7.32 -9.28
N ARG A 47 -10.66 -8.23 -10.13
CA ARG A 47 -11.06 -7.94 -11.51
C ARG A 47 -12.20 -8.84 -11.98
N PRO A 48 -12.99 -8.45 -13.00
CA PRO A 48 -13.93 -9.36 -13.63
C PRO A 48 -13.23 -10.61 -14.21
N LYS A 49 -13.90 -11.77 -14.18
CA LYS A 49 -13.33 -13.06 -14.64
C LYS A 49 -12.93 -13.07 -16.10
N ASN A 50 -13.74 -12.41 -16.93
CA ASN A 50 -13.66 -12.46 -18.39
C ASN A 50 -13.24 -11.11 -18.97
N THR A 51 -12.45 -10.31 -18.24
CA THR A 51 -11.94 -9.06 -18.77
C THR A 51 -11.01 -9.37 -19.96
N PRO A 52 -11.29 -8.84 -21.17
CA PRO A 52 -10.50 -9.12 -22.37
C PRO A 52 -9.08 -8.56 -22.27
N ASN A 53 -8.88 -7.53 -21.45
CA ASN A 53 -7.56 -7.00 -21.12
C ASN A 53 -7.42 -6.92 -19.61
N ASP A 54 -6.31 -7.43 -19.09
CA ASP A 54 -6.08 -7.59 -17.66
C ASP A 54 -4.76 -6.93 -17.25
N GLY A 55 -4.39 -5.79 -17.85
CA GLY A 55 -3.25 -5.01 -17.41
C GLY A 55 -3.38 -3.50 -17.64
N HIS A 56 -2.53 -2.74 -16.96
CA HIS A 56 -2.45 -1.29 -17.05
C HIS A 56 -1.04 -0.77 -16.78
N ASP A 57 -0.71 0.35 -17.42
CA ASP A 57 0.40 1.20 -17.04
C ASP A 57 -0.03 2.23 -16.00
N TYR A 58 0.90 2.66 -15.16
CA TYR A 58 0.71 3.75 -14.22
C TYR A 58 2.03 4.40 -13.82
N LEU A 59 1.93 5.65 -13.42
CA LEU A 59 3.02 6.41 -12.79
C LEU A 59 2.71 6.48 -11.30
N GLU A 60 3.68 6.14 -10.46
CA GLU A 60 3.56 6.22 -9.00
C GLU A 60 4.62 7.18 -8.47
N LEU A 61 4.19 8.18 -7.70
CA LEU A 61 5.07 8.98 -6.86
C LEU A 61 5.02 8.41 -5.45
N GLU A 62 6.09 7.71 -5.06
CA GLU A 62 6.23 7.09 -3.76
C GLU A 62 7.13 7.97 -2.87
N PHE A 63 6.78 8.12 -1.60
CA PHE A 63 7.53 8.97 -0.68
C PHE A 63 7.43 8.46 0.75
N GLY A 64 8.44 8.79 1.54
CA GLY A 64 8.44 8.48 2.96
C GLY A 64 9.55 9.18 3.70
N GLY A 65 9.52 9.02 5.01
CA GLY A 65 10.49 9.66 5.87
C GLY A 65 10.12 9.57 7.33
N ARG A 66 11.03 10.06 8.16
CA ARG A 66 10.80 10.29 9.57
C ARG A 66 11.25 11.69 9.92
N SER A 67 10.45 12.38 10.72
CA SER A 67 10.89 13.59 11.41
C SER A 67 10.36 13.64 12.83
N GLY A 68 11.27 13.61 13.80
CA GLY A 68 10.97 13.51 15.22
C GLY A 68 10.04 12.33 15.51
N ILE A 69 8.87 12.63 16.08
CA ILE A 69 7.87 11.61 16.45
C ILE A 69 7.07 11.07 15.26
N LEU A 70 7.17 11.66 14.07
CA LEU A 70 6.35 11.29 12.92
C LEU A 70 7.15 10.43 11.94
N ASP A 71 6.67 9.21 11.70
CA ASP A 71 7.11 8.31 10.64
C ASP A 71 6.02 8.26 9.56
N LEU A 72 6.41 8.33 8.29
CA LEU A 72 5.48 8.47 7.18
C LEU A 72 5.88 7.59 6.01
N TYR A 73 4.87 6.94 5.43
CA TYR A 73 4.91 6.31 4.13
C TYR A 73 3.69 6.73 3.32
N GLY A 74 3.85 6.92 2.01
CA GLY A 74 2.72 7.14 1.11
C GLY A 74 3.11 7.05 -0.36
N TYR A 75 2.10 6.96 -1.20
CA TYR A 75 2.27 7.08 -2.64
C TYR A 75 1.00 7.60 -3.31
N VAL A 76 1.17 8.11 -4.52
CA VAL A 76 0.09 8.52 -5.42
C VAL A 76 0.29 7.87 -6.78
N ASP A 77 -0.71 7.12 -7.23
CA ASP A 77 -0.77 6.52 -8.55
C ASP A 77 -1.52 7.41 -9.54
N VAL A 78 -1.09 7.38 -10.80
CA VAL A 78 -1.81 7.90 -11.97
C VAL A 78 -1.93 6.79 -13.01
N PHE A 79 -3.14 6.28 -13.23
CA PHE A 79 -3.41 5.13 -14.09
C PHE A 79 -3.67 5.49 -15.55
N ASN A 80 -3.39 4.51 -16.42
CA ASN A 80 -3.68 4.56 -17.86
C ASN A 80 -3.10 5.83 -18.50
N LEU A 81 -1.78 5.96 -18.40
CA LEU A 81 -0.99 7.10 -18.83
C LEU A 81 -1.14 7.34 -20.34
N THR A 82 -1.23 6.24 -21.09
CA THR A 82 -1.36 6.28 -22.55
C THR A 82 -2.82 6.30 -23.03
N ASN A 83 -3.78 6.40 -22.09
CA ASN A 83 -5.23 6.41 -22.35
C ASN A 83 -5.69 5.29 -23.30
N ARG A 84 -5.12 4.09 -23.15
CA ARG A 84 -5.39 2.97 -24.02
C ARG A 84 -6.77 2.41 -23.79
N ASP A 85 -7.42 2.05 -24.90
CA ASP A 85 -8.73 1.40 -24.87
C ASP A 85 -8.70 -0.01 -24.27
N ASN A 86 -7.52 -0.62 -24.28
CA ASN A 86 -7.29 -1.96 -23.77
C ASN A 86 -6.72 -1.98 -22.35
N SER A 87 -6.79 -0.88 -21.59
CA SER A 87 -6.44 -0.86 -20.17
C SER A 87 -7.62 -1.34 -19.31
N ASP A 88 -7.35 -2.14 -18.27
CA ASP A 88 -8.37 -2.47 -17.25
C ASP A 88 -8.74 -1.28 -16.33
N LYS A 89 -7.99 -0.17 -16.42
CA LYS A 89 -8.31 1.12 -15.78
C LYS A 89 -9.05 2.08 -16.74
N LYS A 90 -9.50 1.63 -17.92
CA LYS A 90 -10.32 2.44 -18.84
C LYS A 90 -11.65 2.83 -18.17
N GLY A 91 -11.97 4.13 -18.20
CA GLY A 91 -13.20 4.67 -17.62
C GLY A 91 -13.26 4.58 -16.09
N GLN A 92 -12.17 4.15 -15.45
CA GLN A 92 -12.02 4.13 -14.00
C GLN A 92 -11.38 5.45 -13.53
N PRO A 93 -11.50 5.78 -12.23
CA PRO A 93 -10.75 6.87 -11.66
C PRO A 93 -9.26 6.77 -11.92
N LYS A 94 -8.67 7.91 -12.26
CA LYS A 94 -7.28 7.98 -12.75
C LYS A 94 -6.24 8.03 -11.66
N MET A 95 -6.63 8.22 -10.40
CA MET A 95 -5.68 8.35 -9.31
C MET A 95 -6.04 7.46 -8.15
N PHE A 96 -5.04 7.12 -7.35
CA PHE A 96 -5.21 6.48 -6.06
C PHE A 96 -4.09 6.96 -5.13
N MET A 97 -4.39 7.12 -3.85
CA MET A 97 -3.44 7.55 -2.83
C MET A 97 -3.49 6.64 -1.62
N LYS A 98 -2.31 6.20 -1.18
CA LYS A 98 -2.09 5.61 0.13
C LYS A 98 -1.31 6.57 1.00
N PHE A 99 -1.72 6.72 2.24
CA PHE A 99 -1.06 7.61 3.19
C PHE A 99 -1.07 6.99 4.58
N ALA A 100 0.12 6.71 5.14
CA ALA A 100 0.27 5.95 6.37
C ALA A 100 1.19 6.68 7.37
N PRO A 101 0.70 7.75 8.03
CA PRO A 101 1.44 8.37 9.11
C PRO A 101 1.35 7.52 10.38
N ARG A 102 2.48 7.46 11.10
CA ARG A 102 2.65 6.76 12.36
C ARG A 102 3.31 7.70 13.36
N LEU A 103 2.77 7.77 14.58
CA LEU A 103 3.31 8.59 15.67
C LEU A 103 4.07 7.69 16.65
N SER A 104 5.38 7.88 16.75
CA SER A 104 6.26 7.15 17.65
C SER A 104 5.90 7.46 19.11
N LEU A 105 5.46 6.43 19.81
CA LEU A 105 5.22 6.49 21.26
C LEU A 105 6.54 6.51 22.02
N LYS A 106 7.58 5.86 21.47
CA LYS A 106 8.92 5.89 22.03
C LYS A 106 9.46 7.30 22.15
N ASP A 107 9.38 8.07 21.07
CA ASP A 107 9.92 9.43 21.05
C ASP A 107 8.99 10.41 21.77
N LEU A 108 7.68 10.14 21.79
CA LEU A 108 6.70 10.94 22.54
C LEU A 108 6.87 10.80 24.06
N PHE A 109 7.02 9.59 24.58
CA PHE A 109 7.12 9.31 26.01
C PHE A 109 8.55 9.11 26.52
N LYS A 110 9.53 9.17 25.60
CA LYS A 110 10.95 8.93 25.87
C LYS A 110 11.22 7.54 26.48
N ASN A 111 10.35 6.56 26.20
CA ASN A 111 10.53 5.16 26.60
C ASN A 111 9.76 4.18 25.70
N LEU A 112 10.17 2.91 25.78
CA LEU A 112 9.59 1.68 25.20
C LEU A 112 10.03 1.30 23.77
N PRO A 113 11.22 0.69 23.72
CA PRO A 113 11.42 -0.57 23.02
C PRO A 113 12.04 -1.67 23.92
N TRP A 114 11.85 -2.94 23.55
CA TRP A 114 12.45 -4.11 24.21
C TRP A 114 12.91 -5.14 23.17
N GLY A 115 14.03 -5.80 23.43
CA GLY A 115 14.54 -6.87 22.56
C GLY A 115 14.59 -6.45 21.07
N PRO A 116 13.92 -7.17 20.15
CA PRO A 116 13.94 -6.85 18.72
C PRO A 116 13.00 -5.70 18.33
N VAL A 117 12.10 -5.25 19.20
CA VAL A 117 11.21 -4.11 18.93
C VAL A 117 12.01 -2.84 19.14
N THR A 118 12.05 -1.98 18.12
CA THR A 118 12.85 -0.74 18.10
C THR A 118 12.03 0.52 18.30
N ASP A 119 10.72 0.43 18.05
CA ASP A 119 9.74 1.49 18.24
C ASP A 119 8.31 0.92 18.26
N ILE A 120 7.39 1.67 18.87
CA ILE A 120 5.94 1.42 18.89
C ILE A 120 5.24 2.69 18.46
N TYR A 121 4.20 2.55 17.66
CA TYR A 121 3.49 3.66 17.07
C TYR A 121 2.01 3.62 17.38
N PHE A 122 1.41 4.79 17.53
CA PHE A 122 0.03 4.98 17.09
C PHE A 122 0.05 5.03 15.56
N ALA A 123 -0.52 4.01 14.92
CA ALA A 123 -0.40 3.81 13.49
C ALA A 123 -1.73 4.08 12.80
N THR A 124 -1.66 4.79 11.69
CA THR A 124 -2.81 5.02 10.81
C THR A 124 -2.49 4.65 9.38
N LEU A 125 -3.52 4.36 8.60
CA LEU A 125 -3.41 4.14 7.17
C LEU A 125 -4.70 4.65 6.49
N PHE A 126 -4.56 5.47 5.47
CA PHE A 126 -5.63 6.01 4.67
C PHE A 126 -5.49 5.56 3.23
N ASN A 127 -6.60 5.19 2.62
CA ASN A 127 -6.67 4.88 1.20
C ASN A 127 -7.77 5.70 0.56
N TRP A 128 -7.42 6.40 -0.52
CA TRP A 128 -8.33 7.28 -1.25
C TRP A 128 -8.20 7.04 -2.75
N GLY A 129 -9.32 6.80 -3.42
CA GLY A 129 -9.39 6.82 -4.87
C GLY A 129 -9.60 8.24 -5.40
N GLY A 130 -9.20 8.47 -6.65
CA GLY A 130 -9.33 9.74 -7.36
C GLY A 130 -10.72 10.01 -7.93
N GLY A 131 -11.63 9.05 -7.82
CA GLY A 131 -13.01 9.11 -8.26
C GLY A 131 -13.78 9.76 -7.13
N GLY A 132 -14.03 11.06 -7.26
CA GLY A 132 -14.62 11.82 -6.19
C GLY A 132 -15.89 11.15 -5.63
N ALA A 133 -15.83 10.69 -4.39
CA ALA A 133 -16.82 11.09 -3.40
C ALA A 133 -16.31 10.94 -1.97
N THR A 134 -16.39 12.06 -1.26
CA THR A 134 -17.54 12.29 -0.37
C THR A 134 -17.96 13.74 -0.54
N ASN A 135 -18.81 14.02 -1.53
CA ASN A 135 -19.58 15.26 -1.49
C ASN A 135 -20.86 14.93 -0.75
N TYR A 136 -21.01 15.52 0.43
CA TYR A 136 -22.34 15.69 0.99
C TYR A 136 -23.07 16.69 0.10
N ASN A 137 -24.32 16.40 -0.22
CA ASN A 137 -25.15 17.46 -0.80
C ASN A 137 -25.40 18.55 0.27
N GLU A 138 -26.07 19.62 -0.13
CA GLU A 138 -26.48 20.73 0.75
C GLU A 138 -27.31 20.31 1.99
N ASN A 139 -27.74 19.04 2.07
CA ASN A 139 -28.54 18.47 3.14
C ASN A 139 -27.78 17.42 3.98
N ASP A 140 -26.44 17.41 3.93
CA ASP A 140 -25.60 16.42 4.63
C ASP A 140 -25.91 14.95 4.28
N VAL A 141 -26.46 14.72 3.09
CA VAL A 141 -26.63 13.36 2.54
C VAL A 141 -25.38 13.02 1.74
N GLY A 142 -24.66 12.00 2.19
CA GLY A 142 -23.47 11.52 1.49
C GLY A 142 -23.86 11.01 0.09
N ILE A 143 -23.31 11.62 -0.95
CA ILE A 143 -23.43 11.12 -2.32
C ILE A 143 -22.47 9.93 -2.41
N PRO A 144 -22.96 8.69 -2.53
CA PRO A 144 -22.08 7.54 -2.59
C PRO A 144 -21.33 7.56 -3.93
N SER A 145 -20.00 7.68 -3.93
CA SER A 145 -19.21 7.08 -5.02
C SER A 145 -18.87 5.64 -4.64
N GLU A 146 -18.50 4.89 -5.67
CA GLU A 146 -18.01 3.53 -5.53
C GLU A 146 -16.50 3.48 -5.31
N ASP A 147 -15.84 4.63 -5.10
CA ASP A 147 -14.39 4.66 -4.99
C ASP A 147 -13.90 4.46 -3.54
N THR A 148 -12.64 4.05 -3.43
CA THR A 148 -11.99 3.73 -2.17
C THR A 148 -11.93 4.96 -1.28
N ASN A 149 -12.51 4.85 -0.10
CA ASN A 149 -12.40 5.86 0.94
C ASN A 149 -12.47 5.15 2.30
N ASN A 150 -11.31 4.82 2.84
CA ASN A 150 -11.24 4.14 4.13
C ASN A 150 -10.04 4.61 4.95
N SER A 151 -10.15 4.37 6.24
CA SER A 151 -9.09 4.66 7.20
C SER A 151 -8.91 3.47 8.13
N PHE A 152 -7.67 3.29 8.55
CA PHE A 152 -7.20 2.23 9.41
C PHE A 152 -6.54 2.88 10.61
N TRP A 153 -6.83 2.36 11.80
CA TRP A 153 -6.37 2.94 13.06
C TRP A 153 -5.94 1.82 14.00
N GLY A 154 -4.77 1.97 14.62
CA GLY A 154 -4.31 0.99 15.59
C GLY A 154 -2.88 1.19 16.05
N ILE A 155 -2.19 0.08 16.27
CA ILE A 155 -0.84 0.03 16.84
C ILE A 155 0.15 -0.51 15.81
N GLY A 156 1.29 0.14 15.72
CA GLY A 156 2.40 -0.25 14.87
C GLY A 156 3.65 -0.54 15.68
N SER A 157 4.60 -1.22 15.09
CA SER A 157 5.95 -1.38 15.61
C SER A 157 6.96 -1.50 14.48
N ASP A 158 8.20 -1.17 14.81
CA ASP A 158 9.34 -1.53 13.98
C ASP A 158 10.14 -2.62 14.70
N ILE A 159 10.38 -3.74 14.01
CA ILE A 159 10.98 -4.94 14.58
C ILE A 159 12.20 -5.34 13.75
N GLN A 160 13.31 -5.66 14.42
CA GLN A 160 14.47 -6.27 13.78
C GLN A 160 14.28 -7.77 13.65
N VAL A 161 14.21 -8.24 12.41
CA VAL A 161 14.01 -9.65 12.09
C VAL A 161 15.26 -10.18 11.39
N PRO A 162 15.83 -11.32 11.84
CA PRO A 162 16.98 -11.92 11.17
C PRO A 162 16.74 -12.07 9.68
N TRP A 163 17.77 -11.74 8.88
CA TRP A 163 17.74 -11.68 7.42
C TRP A 163 16.87 -10.56 6.83
N PHE A 164 15.65 -10.37 7.32
CA PHE A 164 14.73 -9.33 6.82
C PHE A 164 15.14 -7.90 7.19
N GLY A 165 15.95 -7.72 8.23
CA GLY A 165 16.32 -6.41 8.75
C GLY A 165 15.14 -5.74 9.46
N LYS A 166 15.00 -4.43 9.27
CA LYS A 166 13.91 -3.66 9.87
C LYS A 166 12.60 -3.95 9.15
N MET A 167 11.64 -4.52 9.87
CA MET A 167 10.28 -4.73 9.39
C MET A 167 9.30 -3.83 10.15
N GLY A 168 8.36 -3.22 9.42
CA GLY A 168 7.18 -2.61 10.03
C GLY A 168 6.15 -3.71 10.31
N LEU A 169 5.50 -3.70 11.47
CA LEU A 169 4.36 -4.56 11.78
C LEU A 169 3.25 -3.72 12.38
N ASN A 170 2.06 -3.79 11.82
CA ASN A 170 0.94 -2.97 12.26
C ASN A 170 -0.34 -3.79 12.36
N LEU A 171 -1.13 -3.50 13.38
CA LEU A 171 -2.46 -4.06 13.60
C LEU A 171 -3.45 -2.89 13.67
N TYR A 172 -4.45 -2.93 12.80
CA TYR A 172 -5.45 -1.87 12.66
C TYR A 172 -6.87 -2.42 12.75
N GLY A 173 -7.82 -1.57 13.15
CA GLY A 173 -9.22 -1.69 12.74
C GLY A 173 -9.46 -0.97 11.41
N LEU A 174 -10.29 -1.55 10.55
CA LEU A 174 -10.75 -0.92 9.30
C LEU A 174 -12.04 -0.14 9.55
N TYR A 175 -12.01 1.17 9.30
CA TYR A 175 -13.19 2.03 9.24
C TYR A 175 -13.46 2.46 7.80
N ASP A 176 -14.60 2.03 7.25
CA ASP A 176 -15.07 2.45 5.94
C ASP A 176 -15.72 3.82 6.05
N LEU A 177 -15.12 4.85 5.43
CA LEU A 177 -15.59 6.23 5.54
C LEU A 177 -16.87 6.47 4.73
N ASN A 178 -17.09 5.69 3.66
CA ASN A 178 -18.30 5.77 2.86
C ASN A 178 -19.50 5.20 3.60
N LYS A 179 -19.30 4.10 4.36
CA LYS A 179 -20.36 3.43 5.13
C LYS A 179 -20.44 3.91 6.58
N LYS A 180 -19.44 4.65 7.06
CA LYS A 180 -19.32 5.13 8.44
C LYS A 180 -19.38 4.00 9.47
N ASP A 181 -18.82 2.84 9.15
CA ASP A 181 -18.86 1.65 10.02
C ASP A 181 -17.53 0.88 10.01
N TRP A 182 -17.26 0.18 11.11
CA TRP A 182 -16.09 -0.68 11.27
C TRP A 182 -16.32 -2.03 10.59
N ASN A 183 -15.30 -2.53 9.90
CA ASN A 183 -15.37 -3.78 9.13
C ASN A 183 -14.14 -4.68 9.30
N GLY A 184 -13.90 -5.12 10.54
CA GLY A 184 -12.84 -6.05 10.87
C GLY A 184 -11.49 -5.38 11.12
N LEU A 185 -10.44 -6.20 11.11
CA LEU A 185 -9.07 -5.85 11.45
C LEU A 185 -8.14 -6.11 10.26
N GLN A 186 -6.98 -5.46 10.24
CA GLN A 186 -5.90 -5.74 9.29
C GLN A 186 -4.56 -5.85 10.02
N ILE A 187 -3.80 -6.89 9.68
CA ILE A 187 -2.37 -6.95 9.97
C ILE A 187 -1.59 -6.59 8.71
N SER A 188 -0.66 -5.65 8.85
CA SER A 188 0.21 -5.19 7.76
C SER A 188 1.66 -5.31 8.15
N THR A 189 2.48 -5.90 7.30
CA THR A 189 3.93 -5.93 7.50
C THR A 189 4.69 -5.74 6.19
N ASN A 190 5.92 -5.25 6.28
CA ASN A 190 6.77 -4.97 5.13
C ASN A 190 8.24 -5.26 5.44
N TRP A 191 9.03 -5.49 4.39
CA TRP A 191 10.47 -5.75 4.49
C TRP A 191 11.22 -5.23 3.27
N PHE A 192 12.51 -4.94 3.47
CA PHE A 192 13.46 -4.60 2.42
C PHE A 192 14.83 -5.20 2.78
N THR A 193 15.32 -6.12 1.95
CA THR A 193 16.53 -6.90 2.22
C THR A 193 17.44 -6.90 0.99
N PRO A 194 18.49 -6.07 0.96
CA PRO A 194 19.62 -6.27 0.05
C PRO A 194 20.26 -7.63 0.35
N PHE A 195 20.43 -8.47 -0.67
CA PHE A 195 20.96 -9.83 -0.47
C PHE A 195 22.17 -10.15 -1.35
N TYR A 196 22.49 -9.30 -2.34
CA TYR A 196 23.67 -9.47 -3.17
C TYR A 196 24.17 -8.12 -3.66
N THR A 197 25.46 -7.82 -3.49
CA THR A 197 26.09 -6.57 -3.94
C THR A 197 27.15 -6.90 -4.99
N PHE A 198 27.10 -6.19 -6.12
CA PHE A 198 28.05 -6.32 -7.22
C PHE A 198 29.25 -5.38 -7.02
N ASP A 199 30.38 -5.68 -7.67
CA ASP A 199 31.62 -4.87 -7.59
C ASP A 199 31.43 -3.42 -8.06
N ASN A 200 30.44 -3.16 -8.91
CA ASN A 200 30.11 -1.81 -9.39
C ASN A 200 29.22 -1.01 -8.42
N GLY A 201 28.99 -1.52 -7.20
CA GLY A 201 28.16 -0.89 -6.17
C GLY A 201 26.65 -1.04 -6.35
N SER A 202 26.20 -1.63 -7.45
CA SER A 202 24.79 -2.02 -7.59
C SER A 202 24.46 -3.21 -6.68
N PHE A 203 23.18 -3.42 -6.37
CA PHE A 203 22.78 -4.55 -5.53
C PHE A 203 21.40 -5.10 -5.92
N LEU A 204 21.15 -6.37 -5.58
CA LEU A 204 19.85 -7.01 -5.63
C LEU A 204 19.19 -6.96 -4.25
N SER A 205 17.89 -6.69 -4.25
CA SER A 205 17.07 -6.68 -3.04
C SER A 205 15.84 -7.57 -3.20
N TYR A 206 15.43 -8.13 -2.07
CA TYR A 206 14.12 -8.74 -1.88
C TYR A 206 13.29 -7.83 -1.00
N GLN A 207 12.17 -7.36 -1.53
CA GLN A 207 11.32 -6.39 -0.85
C GLN A 207 9.86 -6.77 -1.00
N GLY A 208 9.05 -6.46 0.01
CA GLY A 208 7.66 -6.84 -0.07
C GLY A 208 6.84 -6.49 1.15
N TYR A 209 5.58 -6.91 1.10
CA TYR A 209 4.63 -6.65 2.16
C TYR A 209 3.54 -7.72 2.20
N ILE A 210 2.84 -7.77 3.33
CA ILE A 210 1.57 -8.47 3.51
C ILE A 210 0.57 -7.46 4.05
N ASP A 211 -0.61 -7.41 3.46
CA ASP A 211 -1.82 -6.79 4.02
C ASP A 211 -2.87 -7.89 4.16
N TYR A 212 -3.24 -8.25 5.39
CA TYR A 212 -4.20 -9.33 5.66
C TYR A 212 -5.32 -8.87 6.59
N GLN A 213 -6.54 -8.88 6.06
CA GLN A 213 -7.77 -8.53 6.75
C GLN A 213 -8.45 -9.77 7.32
N PHE A 214 -9.02 -9.63 8.51
CA PHE A 214 -9.70 -10.70 9.22
C PHE A 214 -10.74 -10.15 10.21
N GLY A 215 -11.61 -11.03 10.70
CA GLY A 215 -12.67 -10.63 11.65
C GLY A 215 -13.74 -9.74 11.02
N ALA A 216 -13.85 -9.73 9.69
CA ALA A 216 -14.90 -9.00 9.00
C ALA A 216 -16.25 -9.73 9.11
N LYS A 217 -17.34 -8.95 9.01
CA LYS A 217 -18.71 -9.48 8.95
C LYS A 217 -18.88 -10.29 7.66
N ASP A 218 -19.74 -11.30 7.61
CA ASP A 218 -20.10 -11.95 6.32
C ASP A 218 -20.99 -11.07 5.44
N THR A 219 -21.64 -10.07 6.04
CA THR A 219 -22.42 -9.05 5.36
C THR A 219 -22.04 -7.67 5.87
N PHE A 220 -21.74 -6.73 4.98
CA PHE A 220 -21.43 -5.34 5.32
C PHE A 220 -22.18 -4.37 4.42
N ALA A 221 -22.85 -3.39 5.04
CA ALA A 221 -23.76 -2.47 4.35
C ALA A 221 -24.78 -3.19 3.43
N GLY A 222 -25.28 -4.35 3.86
CA GLY A 222 -26.25 -5.17 3.12
C GLY A 222 -25.67 -6.03 1.99
N ASN A 223 -24.35 -6.05 1.79
CA ASN A 223 -23.69 -6.84 0.75
C ASN A 223 -22.90 -8.01 1.36
N PRO A 224 -22.98 -9.22 0.78
CA PRO A 224 -22.15 -10.33 1.22
C PRO A 224 -20.68 -10.09 0.88
N GLN A 225 -19.79 -10.44 1.79
CA GLN A 225 -18.34 -10.30 1.65
C GLN A 225 -17.61 -11.51 2.28
N ALA A 226 -16.30 -11.61 2.06
CA ALA A 226 -15.46 -12.57 2.77
C ALA A 226 -15.20 -12.10 4.22
N LYS A 227 -14.95 -13.04 5.14
CA LYS A 227 -14.63 -12.73 6.55
C LYS A 227 -13.14 -12.42 6.78
N HIS A 228 -12.32 -12.80 5.81
CA HIS A 228 -10.88 -12.61 5.80
C HIS A 228 -10.37 -12.62 4.35
N GLY A 229 -9.21 -12.03 4.13
CA GLY A 229 -8.58 -11.94 2.81
C GLY A 229 -7.42 -10.97 2.84
N GLY A 230 -6.62 -10.92 1.80
CA GLY A 230 -5.43 -10.10 1.77
C GLY A 230 -4.59 -10.29 0.53
N ALA A 231 -3.44 -9.63 0.54
CA ALA A 231 -2.42 -9.76 -0.48
C ALA A 231 -1.03 -9.84 0.13
N MET A 232 -0.15 -10.55 -0.56
CA MET A 232 1.28 -10.57 -0.29
C MET A 232 2.03 -10.22 -1.57
N PHE A 233 2.88 -9.20 -1.52
CA PHE A 233 3.75 -8.82 -2.62
C PHE A 233 5.18 -9.27 -2.35
N ASN A 234 5.81 -9.83 -3.38
CA ASN A 234 7.16 -10.36 -3.37
C ASN A 234 7.93 -9.74 -4.53
N GLY A 235 8.80 -8.79 -4.23
CA GLY A 235 9.57 -8.00 -5.19
C GLY A 235 11.03 -8.40 -5.22
N LEU A 236 11.58 -8.53 -6.43
CA LEU A 236 13.01 -8.64 -6.69
C LEU A 236 13.44 -7.44 -7.51
N TYR A 237 14.37 -6.65 -6.96
CA TYR A 237 14.79 -5.39 -7.56
C TYR A 237 16.30 -5.36 -7.71
N TRP A 238 16.77 -4.88 -8.85
CA TRP A 238 18.14 -4.46 -9.06
C TRP A 238 18.22 -2.95 -8.91
N HIS A 239 19.09 -2.48 -8.02
CA HIS A 239 19.31 -1.07 -7.75
C HIS A 239 20.68 -0.64 -8.23
N PHE A 240 20.74 0.46 -8.97
CA PHE A 240 21.98 1.03 -9.48
C PHE A 240 21.92 2.56 -9.45
N ASP A 241 22.80 3.18 -8.67
CA ASP A 241 22.86 4.64 -8.50
C ASP A 241 21.46 5.24 -8.21
N LYS A 242 20.90 6.07 -9.09
CA LYS A 242 19.55 6.66 -8.96
C LYS A 242 18.43 5.80 -9.53
N PHE A 243 18.73 4.65 -10.11
CA PHE A 243 17.74 3.80 -10.76
C PHE A 243 17.47 2.51 -10.00
N ALA A 244 16.29 1.93 -10.22
CA ALA A 244 16.04 0.53 -9.94
C ALA A 244 15.15 -0.09 -11.02
N LEU A 245 15.34 -1.38 -11.28
CA LEU A 245 14.50 -2.21 -12.14
C LEU A 245 13.93 -3.35 -11.30
N GLY A 246 12.61 -3.54 -11.34
CA GLY A 246 11.91 -4.45 -10.45
C GLY A 246 10.95 -5.38 -11.16
N TYR A 247 10.88 -6.61 -10.65
CA TYR A 247 9.79 -7.55 -10.89
C TYR A 247 9.09 -7.86 -9.56
N GLY A 248 7.77 -7.81 -9.56
CA GLY A 248 6.92 -8.13 -8.41
C GLY A 248 5.92 -9.24 -8.71
N LEU A 249 5.82 -10.20 -7.79
CA LEU A 249 4.74 -11.19 -7.76
C LEU A 249 3.82 -10.87 -6.58
N LYS A 250 2.57 -10.54 -6.86
CA LYS A 250 1.54 -10.34 -5.84
C LYS A 250 0.57 -11.49 -5.82
N LEU A 251 0.39 -12.09 -4.66
CA LEU A 251 -0.55 -13.16 -4.39
C LEU A 251 -1.75 -12.60 -3.63
N TYR A 252 -2.94 -13.03 -4.00
CA TYR A 252 -4.19 -12.52 -3.46
C TYR A 252 -5.07 -13.66 -2.96
N SER A 253 -5.78 -13.40 -1.88
CA SER A 253 -6.87 -14.22 -1.40
C SER A 253 -8.01 -13.32 -0.95
N ASP A 254 -9.16 -13.34 -1.63
CA ASP A 254 -10.34 -12.54 -1.27
C ASP A 254 -9.99 -11.07 -0.94
N ILE A 255 -9.15 -10.45 -1.77
CA ILE A 255 -8.61 -9.12 -1.50
C ILE A 255 -9.72 -8.09 -1.32
N TYR A 256 -9.53 -7.17 -0.36
CA TYR A 256 -10.53 -6.19 0.08
C TYR A 256 -11.85 -6.82 0.53
N LEU A 257 -11.79 -8.06 1.01
CA LEU A 257 -12.94 -8.86 1.42
C LEU A 257 -13.92 -9.15 0.27
N VAL A 258 -13.52 -8.91 -0.98
CA VAL A 258 -14.32 -9.30 -2.14
C VAL A 258 -14.27 -10.81 -2.24
N LYS A 259 -15.42 -11.46 -2.07
CA LYS A 259 -15.50 -12.92 -2.11
C LYS A 259 -15.19 -13.45 -3.51
N ASN A 260 -14.16 -14.28 -3.62
CA ASN A 260 -13.70 -14.80 -4.89
C ASN A 260 -14.81 -15.62 -5.57
N ASN A 261 -14.83 -15.53 -6.89
CA ASN A 261 -15.82 -16.18 -7.74
C ASN A 261 -17.28 -15.75 -7.55
N THR A 262 -17.55 -14.72 -6.73
CA THR A 262 -18.89 -14.14 -6.54
C THR A 262 -19.09 -12.97 -7.50
N ASN A 263 -20.30 -12.77 -8.03
CA ASN A 263 -20.65 -11.65 -8.92
C ASN A 263 -19.70 -11.47 -10.13
N ASN A 264 -19.24 -12.59 -10.70
CA ASN A 264 -18.28 -12.60 -11.82
C ASN A 264 -16.92 -11.95 -11.53
N MET A 265 -16.54 -11.80 -10.25
CA MET A 265 -15.25 -11.26 -9.84
C MET A 265 -14.24 -12.37 -9.53
N LYS A 266 -12.98 -12.10 -9.86
CA LYS A 266 -11.80 -12.74 -9.28
C LYS A 266 -11.21 -11.77 -8.27
N SER A 267 -10.90 -12.29 -7.09
CA SER A 267 -10.25 -11.55 -6.00
C SER A 267 -9.14 -12.37 -5.33
N SER A 268 -8.96 -13.62 -5.77
CA SER A 268 -7.84 -14.48 -5.42
C SER A 268 -7.07 -14.87 -6.69
N GLY A 269 -5.76 -15.03 -6.57
CA GLY A 269 -4.90 -15.38 -7.69
C GLY A 269 -3.52 -14.74 -7.57
N ALA A 270 -2.87 -14.55 -8.72
CA ALA A 270 -1.56 -13.91 -8.81
C ALA A 270 -1.57 -12.79 -9.85
N SER A 271 -0.77 -11.76 -9.59
CA SER A 271 -0.51 -10.64 -10.49
C SER A 271 0.97 -10.37 -10.56
N HIS A 272 1.40 -9.82 -11.70
CA HIS A 272 2.78 -9.51 -12.00
C HIS A 272 2.94 -8.01 -12.14
N TYR A 273 4.00 -7.48 -11.55
CA TYR A 273 4.34 -6.07 -11.59
C TYR A 273 5.73 -5.90 -12.16
N PHE A 274 5.89 -4.88 -12.99
CA PHE A 274 7.17 -4.49 -13.56
C PHE A 274 7.37 -3.01 -13.25
N ALA A 275 8.56 -2.64 -12.81
CA ALA A 275 8.84 -1.29 -12.34
C ALA A 275 10.17 -0.78 -12.87
N VAL A 276 10.17 0.47 -13.32
CA VAL A 276 11.36 1.29 -13.51
C VAL A 276 11.27 2.45 -12.53
N THR A 277 12.25 2.56 -11.65
CA THR A 277 12.25 3.55 -10.56
C THR A 277 13.38 4.54 -10.77
N TYR A 278 13.08 5.82 -10.54
CA TYR A 278 14.07 6.87 -10.33
C TYR A 278 14.00 7.37 -8.87
N LYS A 279 15.14 7.42 -8.20
CA LYS A 279 15.31 7.80 -6.79
C LYS A 279 15.86 9.22 -6.72
N PHE A 280 15.22 10.08 -5.94
CA PHE A 280 15.61 11.49 -5.79
C PHE A 280 16.70 11.70 -4.74
#